data_AF-C0DWF2-F1
#
_entry.id   AF-C0DWF2-F1
#
_cell.length_a   1.000
_cell.length_b   1.000
_cell.length_c   1.000
_cell.angle_alpha   90.00
_cell.angle_beta   90.00
_cell.angle_gamma   90.00
#
_symmetry.space_group_name_H-M   'P 1'
#
loop_
_entity.id
_entity.type
_entity.pdbx_description
1 polymer ?
#
loop_
_entity_poly.entity_id
_entity_poly.type
_entity_poly.pdbx_seq_one_letter_code
_entity_poly.pdbx_strand_id
1 'polypeptide(L)'
;MISRASLLAVLGMLAVTYSTRLIGFFAFRNRVLSARAKRVMTAAPGCVLISVIAPHFVSNKPHELVALAITLLAASRLPILPTVLIAVASSGLLGWLMAG
;
A
#
# COMPACT_ATOMS: atom_id res chain seq x y z
N MET A 1 14.30 -25.69 6.28
CA MET A 1 15.73 -25.31 6.30
C MET A 1 15.85 -23.98 5.58
N ILE A 2 16.29 -22.91 6.25
CA ILE A 2 16.47 -21.60 5.59
C ILE A 2 17.57 -21.76 4.54
N SER A 3 17.21 -21.58 3.26
CA SER A 3 18.17 -21.60 2.17
C SER A 3 19.11 -20.41 2.31
N ARG A 4 20.39 -20.59 1.95
CA ARG A 4 21.39 -19.50 1.95
C ARG A 4 20.90 -18.29 1.13
N ALA A 5 20.12 -18.55 0.07
CA ALA A 5 19.49 -17.50 -0.74
C ALA A 5 18.46 -16.67 0.04
N SER A 6 17.62 -17.32 0.86
CA SER A 6 16.63 -16.62 1.70
C SER A 6 17.32 -15.76 2.77
N LEU A 7 18.41 -16.26 3.35
CA LEU A 7 19.19 -15.52 4.33
C LEU A 7 19.84 -14.27 3.71
N LEU A 8 20.44 -14.41 2.52
CA LEU A 8 20.98 -13.29 1.76
C LEU A 8 19.89 -12.28 1.34
N ALA A 9 18.72 -12.75 0.92
CA ALA A 9 17.60 -11.88 0.56
C ALA A 9 17.10 -11.05 1.76
N VAL A 10 16.98 -11.66 2.94
CA VAL A 10 16.58 -10.95 4.16
C VAL A 10 17.64 -9.92 4.56
N LEU A 11 18.92 -10.28 4.52
CA LEU A 11 20.01 -9.33 4.79
C LEU A 11 20.03 -8.17 3.78
N GLY A 12 19.77 -8.46 2.50
CA GLY A 12 19.65 -7.45 1.46
C GLY A 12 18.48 -6.49 1.70
N MET A 13 17.29 -7.02 1.97
CA MET A 13 16.12 -6.20 2.32
C MET A 13 16.39 -5.34 3.56
N LEU A 14 17.04 -5.91 4.57
CA LEU A 14 17.41 -5.19 5.78
C LEU A 14 18.39 -4.06 5.47
N ALA A 15 19.45 -4.34 4.70
CA ALA A 15 20.43 -3.35 4.29
C ALA A 15 19.80 -2.19 3.51
N VAL A 16 18.92 -2.48 2.54
CA VAL A 16 18.21 -1.46 1.74
C VAL A 16 17.24 -0.64 2.60
N THR A 17 16.54 -1.29 3.55
CA THR A 17 15.60 -0.60 4.44
C THR A 17 16.32 0.40 5.35
N TYR A 18 17.44 -0.03 5.94
CA TYR A 18 18.22 0.84 6.82
C TYR A 18 18.98 1.91 6.07
N SER A 19 19.55 1.61 4.90
CA SER A 19 20.25 2.60 4.08
C SER A 19 19.29 3.71 3.63
N THR A 20 18.07 3.36 3.20
CA THR A 20 17.05 4.34 2.81
C THR A 20 16.67 5.26 3.98
N ARG A 21 16.52 4.71 5.19
CA ARG A 21 16.27 5.51 6.41
C ARG A 21 17.43 6.43 6.76
N LEU A 22 18.66 5.94 6.67
CA LEU A 22 19.87 6.69 7.01
C LEU A 22 20.08 7.83 6.01
N ILE A 23 19.95 7.55 4.72
CA ILE A 23 20.05 8.55 3.64
C ILE A 23 18.96 9.62 3.82
N GLY A 24 17.71 9.21 4.06
CA GLY A 24 16.61 10.15 4.33
C GLY A 24 16.90 11.03 5.56
N PHE A 25 17.38 10.43 6.65
CA PHE A 25 17.76 11.17 7.85
C PHE A 25 18.88 12.18 7.53
N PHE A 26 19.98 11.78 6.88
CA PHE A 26 21.06 12.70 6.53
C PHE A 26 20.63 13.80 5.57
N ALA A 27 19.80 13.48 4.57
CA ALA A 27 19.31 14.44 3.58
C ALA A 27 18.41 15.51 4.21
N PHE A 28 17.58 15.14 5.19
CA PHE A 28 16.62 16.04 5.82
C PHE A 28 17.07 16.63 7.18
N ARG A 29 18.12 16.09 7.81
CA ARG A 29 18.60 16.49 9.16
C ARG A 29 18.99 17.96 9.26
N ASN A 30 19.51 18.56 8.18
CA ASN A 30 20.02 19.93 8.20
C ASN A 30 19.25 20.89 7.25
N ARG A 31 18.05 20.49 6.79
CA ARG A 31 17.21 21.30 5.91
C ARG A 31 15.93 21.66 6.65
N VAL A 32 15.68 22.95 6.87
CA VAL A 32 14.35 23.43 7.26
C VAL A 32 13.43 23.20 6.06
N LEU A 33 12.59 22.17 6.11
CA LEU A 33 11.63 21.91 5.04
C LEU A 33 10.67 23.10 4.95
N SER A 34 10.72 23.83 3.84
CA SER A 34 9.74 24.87 3.51
C SER A 34 8.32 24.32 3.62
N ALA A 35 7.35 25.16 4.00
CA ALA A 35 5.96 24.78 4.17
C ALA A 35 5.38 24.00 2.96
N ARG A 36 5.87 24.29 1.73
CA ARG A 36 5.51 23.56 0.51
C ARG A 36 6.04 22.12 0.51
N ALA A 37 7.29 21.90 0.90
CA ALA A 37 7.89 20.57 0.95
C ALA A 37 7.20 19.68 2.00
N LYS A 38 6.85 20.24 3.16
CA LYS A 38 6.09 19.52 4.19
C LYS A 38 4.71 19.07 3.70
N ARG A 39 3.99 19.91 2.95
CA ARG A 39 2.68 19.56 2.34
C ARG A 39 2.80 18.44 1.31
N VAL A 40 3.85 18.43 0.50
CA VAL A 40 4.07 17.36 -0.48
C VAL A 40 4.41 16.04 0.24
N MET A 41 5.23 16.09 1.28
CA MET A 41 5.57 14.89 2.06
C MET A 41 4.37 14.28 2.79
N THR A 42 3.40 15.09 3.25
CA THR A 42 2.15 14.56 3.82
C THR A 42 1.26 13.88 2.78
N ALA A 43 1.34 14.27 1.51
CA ALA A 43 0.54 13.68 0.43
C ALA A 43 1.22 12.46 -0.24
N ALA A 44 2.56 12.38 -0.17
CA ALA A 44 3.36 11.30 -0.75
C ALA A 44 2.89 9.88 -0.38
N PRO A 45 2.62 9.52 0.90
CA PRO A 45 2.21 8.15 1.23
C PRO A 45 0.87 7.77 0.57
N GLY A 46 -0.09 8.69 0.54
CA GLY A 46 -1.38 8.45 -0.11
C GLY A 46 -1.23 8.23 -1.62
N CYS A 47 -0.41 9.04 -2.28
CA CYS A 47 -0.16 8.92 -3.72
C CYS A 47 0.49 7.57 -4.08
N VAL A 48 1.48 7.13 -3.31
CA VAL A 48 2.15 5.83 -3.52
C VAL A 48 1.17 4.67 -3.35
N LEU A 49 0.32 4.71 -2.30
CA LEU A 49 -0.70 3.68 -2.09
C LEU A 49 -1.68 3.59 -3.28
N ILE A 50 -2.15 4.73 -3.81
CA ILE A 50 -3.04 4.76 -4.97
C ILE A 50 -2.35 4.20 -6.22
N SER A 51 -1.07 4.53 -6.44
CA SER A 51 -0.30 4.00 -7.57
C SER A 51 -0.10 2.50 -7.52
N VAL A 52 0.01 1.91 -6.33
CA VAL A 52 0.12 0.44 -6.15
C VAL A 52 -1.22 -0.24 -6.39
N ILE A 53 -2.34 0.43 -6.10
CA ILE A 53 -3.69 -0.09 -6.34
C ILE A 53 -4.10 0.04 -7.82
N ALA A 54 -3.57 1.04 -8.54
CA ALA A 54 -3.83 1.29 -9.96
C ALA A 54 -3.87 0.04 -10.88
N PRO A 55 -2.90 -0.90 -10.85
CA PRO A 55 -2.95 -2.09 -11.69
C PRO A 55 -4.17 -3.00 -11.43
N HIS A 56 -4.73 -3.00 -10.21
CA HIS A 56 -5.96 -3.75 -9.92
C HIS A 56 -7.19 -3.18 -10.65
N PHE A 57 -7.19 -1.90 -11.04
CA PHE A 57 -8.24 -1.34 -11.89
C PHE A 57 -8.13 -1.77 -13.36
N VAL A 58 -6.95 -2.20 -13.80
CA VAL A 58 -6.66 -2.59 -15.18
C VAL A 58 -6.81 -4.12 -15.38
N SER A 59 -6.87 -4.89 -14.29
CA SER A 59 -7.16 -6.33 -14.35
C SER A 59 -8.58 -6.60 -14.89
N ASN A 60 -8.68 -7.43 -15.93
CA ASN A 60 -9.91 -7.80 -16.67
C ASN A 60 -10.96 -8.62 -15.88
N LYS A 61 -10.93 -8.58 -14.54
CA LYS A 61 -11.84 -9.31 -13.67
C LYS A 61 -12.94 -8.36 -13.17
N PRO A 62 -14.15 -8.41 -13.74
CA PRO A 62 -15.21 -7.46 -13.37
C PRO A 62 -15.61 -7.54 -11.89
N HIS A 63 -15.37 -8.67 -11.24
CA HIS A 63 -15.63 -8.87 -9.82
C HIS A 63 -14.68 -8.11 -8.91
N GLU A 64 -13.38 -8.08 -9.23
CA GLU A 64 -12.40 -7.31 -8.47
C GLU A 64 -12.70 -5.81 -8.57
N LEU A 65 -13.19 -5.35 -9.73
CA LEU A 65 -13.59 -3.96 -9.94
C LEU A 65 -14.82 -3.56 -9.11
N VAL A 66 -15.86 -4.41 -9.06
CA VAL A 66 -17.07 -4.15 -8.25
C VAL A 66 -16.75 -4.17 -6.75
N ALA A 67 -15.98 -5.15 -6.28
CA ALA A 67 -15.54 -5.19 -4.89
C ALA A 67 -14.71 -3.94 -4.54
N LEU A 68 -13.78 -3.55 -5.42
CA LEU A 68 -12.96 -2.36 -5.23
C LEU A 68 -13.82 -1.09 -5.17
N ALA A 69 -14.81 -0.94 -6.06
CA ALA A 69 -15.75 0.19 -6.05
C ALA A 69 -16.52 0.28 -4.72
N ILE A 70 -17.01 -0.86 -4.20
CA ILE A 70 -17.68 -0.92 -2.89
C ILE A 70 -16.72 -0.52 -1.77
N THR A 71 -15.46 -0.99 -1.80
CA THR A 71 -14.47 -0.63 -0.79
C THR A 71 -14.09 0.85 -0.81
N LEU A 72 -14.00 1.47 -2.00
CA LEU A 72 -13.76 2.91 -2.16
C LEU A 72 -14.94 3.72 -1.60
N LEU A 73 -16.17 3.30 -1.87
CA LEU A 73 -17.37 3.94 -1.32
C LEU A 73 -17.40 3.81 0.20
N ALA A 74 -17.10 2.62 0.75
CA ALA A 74 -17.04 2.41 2.19
C ALA A 74 -15.91 3.23 2.84
N ALA A 75 -14.72 3.26 2.23
CA ALA A 75 -13.55 4.01 2.70
C ALA A 75 -13.80 5.51 2.79
N SER A 76 -14.69 6.06 1.95
CA SER A 76 -15.02 7.49 1.97
C SER A 76 -15.89 7.92 3.16
N ARG A 77 -16.54 6.98 3.86
CA ARG A 77 -17.56 7.27 4.89
C ARG A 77 -17.32 6.61 6.24
N LEU A 78 -16.49 5.56 6.32
CA LEU A 78 -16.38 4.70 7.50
C LEU A 78 -14.95 4.67 8.07
N PRO A 79 -14.77 4.41 9.39
CA PRO A 79 -13.45 4.27 10.00
C PRO A 79 -12.66 3.07 9.44
N ILE A 80 -11.32 3.08 9.59
CA ILE A 80 -10.39 2.07 9.04
C ILE A 80 -10.76 0.62 9.41
N LEU A 81 -11.32 0.40 10.60
CA LEU A 81 -11.68 -0.93 11.09
C LEU A 81 -12.86 -1.57 10.31
N PRO A 82 -14.05 -0.92 10.21
CA PRO A 82 -15.16 -1.48 9.43
C PRO A 82 -14.91 -1.51 7.92
N THR A 83 -14.13 -0.57 7.38
CA THR A 83 -13.80 -0.56 5.94
C THR A 83 -12.98 -1.77 5.51
N VAL A 84 -12.00 -2.18 6.34
CA VAL A 84 -11.20 -3.39 6.10
C VAL A 84 -12.07 -4.65 6.20
N LEU A 85 -12.97 -4.74 7.18
CA LEU A 85 -13.87 -5.90 7.31
C LEU A 85 -14.80 -6.04 6.09
N ILE A 86 -15.39 -4.94 5.63
CA ILE A 86 -16.25 -4.92 4.44
C ILE A 86 -15.44 -5.27 3.18
N ALA A 87 -14.18 -4.80 3.08
CA ALA A 87 -13.31 -5.12 1.95
C ALA A 87 -12.96 -6.60 1.88
N VAL A 88 -12.55 -7.19 3.00
CA VAL A 88 -12.21 -8.61 3.08
C VAL A 88 -13.45 -9.47 2.84
N ALA A 89 -14.59 -9.12 3.45
CA ALA A 89 -15.85 -9.83 3.26
C ALA A 89 -16.36 -9.75 1.81
N SER A 90 -16.33 -8.57 1.19
CA SER A 90 -16.76 -8.39 -0.20
C SER A 90 -15.84 -9.12 -1.17
N SER A 91 -14.52 -8.98 -1.02
CA SER A 91 -13.54 -9.68 -1.86
C SER A 91 -13.64 -11.21 -1.72
N GLY A 92 -13.78 -11.70 -0.48
CA GLY A 92 -13.97 -13.12 -0.21
C GLY A 92 -15.28 -13.67 -0.75
N LEU A 93 -16.39 -12.96 -0.57
CA LEU A 93 -17.72 -13.41 -1.01
C LEU A 93 -17.85 -13.39 -2.54
N LEU A 94 -17.39 -12.33 -3.21
CA LEU A 94 -17.38 -12.26 -4.68
C LEU A 94 -16.40 -13.25 -5.29
N GLY A 95 -15.24 -13.43 -4.66
CA GLY A 95 -14.25 -14.44 -5.08
C GLY A 95 -14.79 -15.86 -4.96
N TRP A 96 -15.54 -16.16 -3.90
CA TRP A 96 -16.16 -17.48 -3.71
C TRP A 96 -17.35 -17.72 -4.65
N LEU A 97 -18.15 -16.68 -4.94
CA LEU A 97 -19.31 -16.80 -5.84
C LEU A 97 -18.95 -16.96 -7.32
N MET A 98 -17.75 -16.51 -7.74
CA MET A 98 -17.33 -16.53 -9.15
C MET A 98 -16.17 -17.49 -9.44
N ALA A 99 -15.64 -18.16 -8.41
CA ALA A 99 -14.69 -19.27 -8.55
C ALA A 99 -15.36 -20.65 -8.52
N GLY A 100 -16.68 -20.72 -8.36
CA GLY A 100 -17.51 -21.90 -8.61
C GLY A 100 -18.17 -21.83 -9.98
#